data_AF-A0A519HIS4-F1
#
_entry.id   AF-A0A519HIS4-F1
#
_cell.length_a   1.000
_cell.length_b   1.000
_cell.length_c   1.000
_cell.angle_alpha   90.00
_cell.angle_beta   90.00
_cell.angle_gamma   90.00
#
_symmetry.space_group_name_H-M   'P 1'
#
loop_
_entity.id
_entity.type
_entity.pdbx_description
1 polymer ?
#
loop_
_entity_poly.entity_id
_entity_poly.type
_entity_poly.pdbx_seq_one_letter_code
_entity_poly.pdbx_strand_id
1 'polypeptide(L)' 'VLLTGANMDGAEGMAAIHAHGGLTLVQQPSDAAVPTMPEAAIARCLPDHILPLEGIQHMLLSLGRRGDLA' A
#
# COMPACT_ATOMS: atom_id res chain seq x y z
N VAL A 1 -1.51 -1.23 -3.76
CA VAL A 1 -0.64 -0.14 -3.24
C VAL A 1 -1.51 1.06 -2.93
N LEU A 2 -1.30 1.73 -1.80
CA LEU A 2 -2.02 2.94 -1.40
C LEU A 2 -0.99 3.98 -0.94
N LEU A 3 -1.09 5.18 -1.51
CA LEU A 3 -0.13 6.28 -1.34
C LEU A 3 -0.80 7.48 -0.67
N THR A 4 -0.07 8.57 -0.53
CA THR A 4 -0.58 9.90 -0.17
C THR A 4 -1.90 10.25 -0.86
N GLY A 5 -2.82 10.87 -0.12
CA GLY A 5 -4.13 11.27 -0.62
C GLY A 5 -4.96 11.98 0.44
N ALA A 6 -5.85 12.87 0.03
CA ALA A 6 -6.60 13.76 0.91
C ALA A 6 -7.97 13.19 1.37
N ASN A 7 -8.28 11.94 1.05
CA ASN A 7 -9.52 11.26 1.40
C ASN A 7 -9.23 9.79 1.82
N MET A 8 -10.28 8.99 2.04
CA MET A 8 -10.18 7.64 2.61
C MET A 8 -10.76 6.54 1.70
N ASP A 9 -11.15 6.88 0.46
CA ASP A 9 -11.86 5.97 -0.45
C ASP A 9 -11.09 4.68 -0.74
N GLY A 10 -9.76 4.77 -0.89
CA GLY A 10 -8.89 3.64 -1.11
C GLY A 10 -8.75 2.69 0.08
N ALA A 11 -9.07 3.12 1.30
CA ALA A 11 -8.86 2.32 2.52
C ALA A 11 -9.80 1.12 2.58
N GLU A 12 -11.08 1.29 2.21
CA GLU A 12 -12.05 0.19 2.16
C GLU A 12 -11.68 -0.84 1.08
N GLY A 13 -11.31 -0.36 -0.10
CA GLY A 13 -10.85 -1.22 -1.20
C GLY A 13 -9.61 -2.01 -0.82
N MET A 14 -8.65 -1.39 -0.15
CA MET A 14 -7.46 -2.06 0.36
C MET A 14 -7.79 -3.13 1.41
N ALA A 15 -8.67 -2.83 2.37
CA ALA A 15 -9.10 -3.80 3.37
C ALA A 15 -9.78 -5.03 2.72
N ALA A 16 -10.59 -4.81 1.69
CA ALA A 16 -11.19 -5.89 0.92
C ALA A 16 -10.14 -6.74 0.18
N ILE A 17 -9.14 -6.11 -0.46
CA ILE A 17 -8.03 -6.82 -1.12
C ILE A 17 -7.25 -7.68 -0.12
N HIS A 18 -6.91 -7.10 1.04
CA HIS A 18 -6.20 -7.82 2.11
C HIS A 18 -6.99 -9.04 2.61
N ALA A 19 -8.31 -8.87 2.85
CA ALA A 19 -9.18 -9.95 3.32
C ALA A 19 -9.27 -11.13 2.33
N HIS A 20 -9.00 -10.90 1.04
CA HIS A 20 -8.97 -11.93 0.00
C HIS A 20 -7.55 -12.43 -0.32
N GLY A 21 -6.56 -12.12 0.53
CA GLY A 21 -5.18 -12.58 0.39
C GLY A 21 -4.34 -11.82 -0.65
N GLY A 22 -4.80 -10.64 -1.09
CA GLY A 22 -4.02 -9.78 -1.95
C GLY A 22 -2.90 -9.06 -1.19
N LEU A 23 -1.74 -8.90 -1.83
CA LEU A 23 -0.61 -8.17 -1.27
C LEU A 23 -0.92 -6.68 -1.16
N THR A 24 -0.80 -6.13 0.04
CA THR A 24 -1.11 -4.74 0.38
C THR A 24 0.12 -3.96 0.81
N LEU A 25 0.29 -2.78 0.21
CA LEU A 25 1.42 -1.90 0.44
C LEU A 25 0.89 -0.49 0.70
N VAL A 26 1.24 0.08 1.84
CA VAL A 26 0.88 1.45 2.24
C VAL A 26 2.13 2.32 2.31
N GLN A 27 2.06 3.54 1.79
CA GLN A 27 3.13 4.52 1.98
C GLN A 27 3.29 4.87 3.46
N GLN A 28 4.52 4.97 3.95
CA GLN A 28 4.81 5.48 5.29
C GLN A 28 4.14 6.87 5.47
N PRO A 29 3.24 7.04 6.46
CA PRO A 29 2.54 8.31 6.65
C PRO A 29 3.48 9.50 6.83
N SER A 30 4.65 9.30 7.45
CA SER A 30 5.66 10.34 7.64
C SER A 30 6.33 10.84 6.36
N ASP A 31 6.23 10.09 5.26
CA ASP A 31 6.77 10.42 3.93
C ASP A 31 5.65 10.86 2.96
N ALA A 32 4.39 10.81 3.40
CA ALA A 32 3.24 11.20 2.57
C ALA A 32 3.10 12.74 2.53
N ALA A 33 2.85 13.29 1.34
CA ALA A 33 2.51 14.71 1.20
C ALA A 33 1.21 15.06 1.94
N VAL A 34 0.25 14.13 1.95
CA VAL A 34 -0.99 14.17 2.72
C VAL A 34 -1.21 12.77 3.34
N PRO A 35 -1.12 12.62 4.67
CA PRO A 35 -1.12 11.31 5.32
C PRO A 35 -2.52 10.71 5.53
N THR A 36 -3.60 11.44 5.21
CA THR A 36 -4.98 11.02 5.47
C THR A 36 -5.30 9.62 4.92
N MET A 37 -4.97 9.35 3.66
CA MET A 37 -5.26 8.04 3.06
C MET A 37 -4.38 6.91 3.63
N PRO A 38 -3.04 7.07 3.75
CA PRO A 38 -2.20 6.07 4.41
C PRO A 38 -2.64 5.73 5.84
N GLU A 39 -2.94 6.73 6.67
CA GLU A 39 -3.41 6.53 8.04
C GLU A 39 -4.74 5.79 8.07
N ALA A 40 -5.68 6.17 7.18
CA ALA A 40 -6.95 5.47 7.05
C ALA A 40 -6.75 4.00 6.68
N ALA A 41 -5.86 3.69 5.74
CA ALA A 41 -5.59 2.30 5.36
C ALA A 41 -5.04 1.46 6.53
N ILE A 42 -4.08 2.01 7.29
CA ILE A 42 -3.49 1.37 8.47
C ILE A 42 -4.54 1.15 9.57
N ALA A 43 -5.48 2.08 9.72
CA ALA A 43 -6.56 1.95 10.69
C ALA A 43 -7.61 0.89 10.32
N ARG A 44 -7.75 0.54 9.03
CA ARG A 44 -8.79 -0.39 8.54
C ARG A 44 -8.32 -1.83 8.41
N CYS A 45 -7.04 -2.06 8.13
CA CYS A 45 -6.45 -3.40 8.08
C CYS A 45 -5.01 -3.36 8.54
N LEU A 46 -4.41 -4.53 8.77
CA LEU A 46 -2.96 -4.66 8.95
C LEU A 46 -2.32 -4.89 7.57
N PRO A 47 -1.85 -3.84 6.86
CA PRO A 47 -1.24 -4.03 5.56
C PRO A 47 0.04 -4.87 5.67
N ASP A 48 0.37 -5.63 4.62
CA ASP A 48 1.55 -6.49 4.61
C ASP A 48 2.85 -5.68 4.73
N HIS A 49 2.87 -4.49 4.12
CA HIS A 49 4.01 -3.61 4.14
C HIS A 49 3.61 -2.14 4.32
N ILE A 50 4.34 -1.44 5.20
CA ILE A 50 4.33 0.02 5.31
C ILE A 50 5.73 0.52 4.95
N LEU A 51 5.88 1.19 3.81
CA LEU A 51 7.20 1.48 3.22
C LEU A 51 7.33 2.94 2.80
N PRO A 52 8.54 3.55 2.88
CA PRO A 52 8.79 4.82 2.19
C PRO A 52 8.58 4.65 0.68
N LEU A 53 8.43 5.75 -0.05
CA LEU A 53 8.14 5.71 -1.49
C LEU A 53 9.17 4.88 -2.29
N GLU A 54 10.46 4.99 -1.95
CA GLU A 54 11.54 4.19 -2.55
C GLU A 54 11.37 2.68 -2.27
N GLY A 55 10.94 2.32 -1.06
CA GLY A 55 10.67 0.93 -0.71
C GLY A 55 9.52 0.33 -1.52
N ILE A 56 8.49 1.13 -1.80
CA ILE A 56 7.37 0.72 -2.68
C ILE A 56 7.87 0.47 -4.11
N GLN A 57 8.71 1.38 -4.64
CA GLN A 57 9.32 1.20 -5.96
C GLN A 57 10.11 -0.12 -6.04
N HIS A 58 10.97 -0.38 -5.05
CA HIS A 58 11.75 -1.61 -5.01
C HIS A 58 10.86 -2.86 -4.99
N MET A 59 9.80 -2.83 -4.18
CA MET A 59 8.86 -3.95 -4.10
C MET A 59 8.20 -4.22 -5.46
N LEU A 60 7.67 -3.18 -6.12
CA LEU A 60 6.99 -3.33 -7.40
C LEU A 60 7.90 -3.91 -8.49
N LEU A 61 9.15 -3.45 -8.58
CA LEU A 61 10.14 -3.99 -9.52
C LEU A 61 10.47 -5.47 -9.24
N SER A 62 10.55 -5.84 -7.95
CA SER A 62 10.82 -7.23 -7.58
C SER A 62 9.64 -8.17 -7.89
N LEU A 63 8.40 -7.68 -7.86
CA LEU A 63 7.20 -8.45 -8.23
C LEU A 63 7.10 -8.63 -9.74
N GLY A 64 7.36 -7.56 -10.52
CA GLY A 64 7.34 -7.63 -11.99
C GLY A 64 8.29 -8.71 -12.52
N ARG A 65 9.51 -8.77 -11.97
CA ARG A 65 10.51 -9.79 -12.33
C ARG A 65 10.13 -11.23 -11.96
N ARG A 66 9.22 -11.45 -11.01
CA ARG A 66 8.76 -12.80 -10.65
C ARG A 66 7.73 -13.33 -11.67
N GLY A 67 6.99 -12.44 -12.31
CA GLY A 67 6.03 -12.80 -13.36
C GLY A 67 6.69 -13.24 -14.67
N ASP A 68 7.91 -12.77 -14.95
CA ASP A 68 8.66 -13.09 -16.17
C ASP A 68 9.34 -14.48 -16.16
N LEU A 69 9.28 -15.20 -15.04
CA LEU A 69 9.89 -16.52 -14.84
C LEU A 69 8.86 -17.67 -14.75
N ALA A 70 7.59 -17.38 -14.99
CA ALA A 70 6.50 -18.35 -15.10
C ALA A 70 6.12 -18.54 -16.58
#